data_AF-A0A7V1RIQ5-F1
#
_entry.id   AF-A0A7V1RIQ5-F1
#
_cell.length_a   1.000
_cell.length_b   1.000
_cell.length_c   1.000
_cell.angle_alpha   90.00
_cell.angle_beta   90.00
_cell.angle_gamma   90.00
#
_symmetry.space_group_name_H-M   'P 1'
#
loop_
_entity.id
_entity.type
_entity.pdbx_description
1 polymer ?
#
loop_
_entity_poly.entity_id
_entity_poly.type
_entity_poly.pdbx_seq_one_letter_code
_entity_poly.pdbx_strand_id
1 'polypeptide(L)'
;MGIRTLESLGGVEGLRVFVRVDHNVPLDEGRVADDARIRASLPTLTELLAGGARLVVASHLGRPKGEVREELRLAPVAARLAELLGREVRALPVVTGPEAEAAAGALAPGEVLYLENLRFDPREERDDPAFAAE
;
A
#
# COMPACT_ATOMS: atom_id res chain seq x y z
N MET A 1 22.88 13.34 -10.83
CA MET A 1 21.45 13.71 -10.83
C MET A 1 20.88 13.21 -9.50
N GLY A 2 20.30 14.09 -8.68
CA GLY A 2 19.75 13.70 -7.37
C GLY A 2 18.46 12.90 -7.51
N ILE A 3 18.17 12.03 -6.54
CA ILE A 3 16.88 11.36 -6.44
C ILE A 3 15.83 12.42 -6.06
N ARG A 4 14.73 12.49 -6.81
CA ARG A 4 13.60 13.35 -6.46
C ARG A 4 12.89 12.80 -5.22
N THR A 5 12.60 13.66 -4.27
CA THR A 5 11.94 13.33 -2.99
C THR A 5 10.57 14.00 -2.89
N LEU A 6 9.85 13.78 -1.78
CA LEU A 6 8.54 14.40 -1.55
C LEU A 6 8.58 15.93 -1.64
N GLU A 7 9.65 16.56 -1.16
CA GLU A 7 9.81 18.01 -1.21
C GLU A 7 9.84 18.55 -2.65
N SER A 8 10.22 17.72 -3.62
CA SER A 8 10.27 18.10 -5.04
C SER A 8 8.90 18.11 -5.74
N LEU A 9 7.84 17.63 -5.08
CA LEU A 9 6.50 17.51 -5.67
C LEU A 9 5.73 18.84 -5.71
N GLY A 10 6.13 19.84 -4.91
CA GLY A 10 5.45 21.15 -4.88
C GLY A 10 4.07 21.14 -4.22
N GLY A 11 3.74 20.09 -3.46
CA GLY A 11 2.45 19.90 -2.78
C GLY A 11 1.68 18.68 -3.30
N VAL A 12 0.84 18.10 -2.44
CA VAL A 12 0.09 16.85 -2.72
C VAL A 12 -1.41 16.96 -2.41
N GLU A 13 -1.89 18.16 -2.15
CA GLU A 13 -3.29 18.41 -1.76
C GLU A 13 -4.25 17.93 -2.84
N GLY A 14 -5.18 17.04 -2.46
CA GLY A 14 -6.14 16.44 -3.37
C GLY A 14 -5.54 15.46 -4.39
N LEU A 15 -4.22 15.30 -4.45
CA LEU A 15 -3.59 14.34 -5.34
C LEU A 15 -3.77 12.92 -4.82
N ARG A 16 -3.99 11.99 -5.74
CA ARG A 16 -3.90 10.56 -5.44
C ARG A 16 -2.46 10.13 -5.55
N VAL A 17 -1.91 9.57 -4.48
CA VAL A 17 -0.51 9.17 -4.40
C VAL A 17 -0.43 7.67 -4.18
N PHE A 18 0.17 6.96 -5.15
CA PHE A 18 0.54 5.56 -5.00
C PHE A 18 1.86 5.47 -4.25
N VAL A 19 1.87 4.78 -3.11
CA VAL A 19 3.04 4.64 -2.25
C VAL A 19 3.39 3.17 -2.13
N ARG A 20 4.51 2.78 -2.75
CA ARG A 20 5.11 1.46 -2.56
C ARG A 20 5.89 1.46 -1.25
N VAL A 21 5.46 0.62 -0.31
CA VAL A 21 6.12 0.45 1.00
C VAL A 21 6.69 -0.95 1.13
N ASP A 22 7.64 -1.14 2.05
CA ASP A 22 8.11 -2.47 2.47
C ASP A 22 7.38 -2.88 3.73
N HIS A 23 6.21 -3.52 3.60
CA HIS A 23 5.52 -4.15 4.73
C HIS A 23 5.64 -5.67 4.70
N ASN A 24 6.77 -6.19 4.20
CA ASN A 24 7.06 -7.63 4.27
C ASN A 24 7.49 -8.00 5.70
N VAL A 25 6.51 -8.16 6.57
CA VAL A 25 6.64 -8.42 8.01
C VAL A 25 6.33 -9.88 8.35
N PRO A 26 6.89 -10.44 9.43
CA PRO A 26 6.47 -11.76 9.88
C PRO A 26 5.03 -11.71 10.40
N LEU A 27 4.23 -12.71 10.00
CA LEU A 27 2.92 -12.98 10.58
C LEU A 27 2.99 -14.20 11.50
N ASP A 28 2.30 -14.12 12.63
CA ASP A 28 2.07 -15.22 13.56
C ASP A 28 0.57 -15.36 13.80
N GLU A 29 0.01 -16.54 13.49
CA GLU A 29 -1.44 -16.81 13.54
C GLU A 29 -2.32 -15.73 12.89
N GLY A 30 -1.87 -15.19 11.75
CA GLY A 30 -2.57 -14.13 11.01
C GLY A 30 -2.48 -12.75 11.65
N ARG A 31 -1.56 -12.52 12.59
CA ARG A 31 -1.28 -11.21 13.20
C ARG A 31 0.16 -10.77 12.92
N VAL A 32 0.40 -9.47 12.88
CA VAL A 32 1.76 -8.92 12.71
C VAL A 32 2.58 -9.19 13.97
N ALA A 33 3.63 -10.00 13.85
CA ALA A 33 4.51 -10.34 14.98
C ALA A 33 5.59 -9.27 15.23
N ASP A 34 6.05 -8.60 14.18
CA ASP A 34 6.99 -7.48 14.24
C ASP A 34 6.55 -6.40 13.24
N ASP A 35 6.23 -5.21 13.74
CA ASP A 35 5.71 -4.09 12.96
C ASP A 35 6.78 -3.04 12.62
N ALA A 36 8.06 -3.31 12.87
CA ALA A 36 9.14 -2.33 12.66
C ALA A 36 9.14 -1.74 11.25
N ARG A 37 8.87 -2.56 10.23
CA ARG A 37 8.80 -2.09 8.84
C ARG A 37 7.56 -1.24 8.55
N ILE A 38 6.42 -1.52 9.20
CA ILE A 38 5.22 -0.69 9.09
C ILE A 38 5.49 0.66 9.76
N ARG A 39 6.14 0.67 10.93
CA ARG A 39 6.53 1.92 11.60
C ARG A 39 7.49 2.77 10.78
N ALA A 40 8.41 2.13 10.05
CA ALA A 40 9.38 2.80 9.21
C ALA A 40 8.73 3.57 8.04
N SER A 41 7.53 3.19 7.58
CA SER A 41 6.81 3.92 6.52
C SER A 41 5.97 5.09 7.04
N LEU A 42 5.67 5.14 8.34
CA LEU A 42 4.79 6.15 8.94
C LEU A 42 5.20 7.61 8.67
N PRO A 43 6.49 8.01 8.69
CA PRO A 43 6.86 9.38 8.41
C PRO A 43 6.38 9.86 7.03
N THR A 44 6.66 9.08 5.98
CA THR A 44 6.22 9.37 4.60
C THR A 44 4.71 9.39 4.47
N LEU A 45 4.03 8.37 5.01
CA LEU A 45 2.56 8.31 4.92
C LEU A 45 1.90 9.47 5.67
N THR A 46 2.42 9.83 6.84
CA THR A 46 1.89 10.92 7.66
C THR A 46 2.11 12.28 6.99
N GLU A 47 3.29 12.51 6.40
CA GLU A 47 3.58 13.75 5.66
C GLU A 47 2.63 13.94 4.47
N LEU A 48 2.43 12.88 3.67
CA LEU A 48 1.50 12.92 2.53
C LEU A 48 0.06 13.17 2.99
N LEU A 49 -0.39 12.49 4.05
CA LEU A 49 -1.74 12.69 4.60
C LEU A 49 -1.92 14.10 5.17
N ALA A 50 -0.93 14.63 5.88
CA ALA A 50 -0.94 16.01 6.37
C ALA A 50 -0.97 17.04 5.23
N GLY A 51 -0.35 16.71 4.09
CA GLY A 51 -0.43 17.48 2.85
C GLY A 51 -1.74 17.34 2.08
N GLY A 52 -2.74 16.60 2.59
CA GLY A 52 -4.05 16.45 1.95
C GLY A 52 -4.10 15.43 0.81
N ALA A 53 -3.12 14.52 0.74
CA ALA A 53 -3.11 13.45 -0.26
C ALA A 53 -4.21 12.41 0.00
N ARG A 54 -4.55 11.69 -1.07
CA ARG A 54 -5.38 10.47 -1.07
C ARG A 54 -4.44 9.30 -1.30
N LEU A 55 -4.28 8.42 -0.32
CA LEU A 55 -3.23 7.41 -0.37
C LEU A 55 -3.72 6.07 -0.93
N VAL A 56 -2.95 5.52 -1.86
CA VAL A 56 -3.02 4.12 -2.26
C VAL A 56 -1.70 3.47 -1.85
N VAL A 57 -1.74 2.60 -0.85
CA VAL A 57 -0.56 1.91 -0.31
C VAL A 57 -0.48 0.52 -0.91
N ALA A 58 0.71 0.14 -1.36
CA ALA A 58 0.97 -1.17 -1.93
C ALA A 58 2.24 -1.78 -1.33
N SER A 59 2.20 -3.09 -1.08
CA SER A 59 3.34 -3.87 -0.62
C SER A 59 3.26 -5.29 -1.17
N HIS A 60 4.36 -6.02 -1.00
CA HIS A 60 4.34 -7.47 -1.06
C HIS A 60 4.42 -8.05 0.34
N LEU A 61 4.05 -9.33 0.46
CA LEU A 61 4.31 -10.15 1.63
C LEU A 61 4.75 -11.55 1.19
N GLY A 62 5.90 -11.99 1.69
CA GLY A 62 6.47 -13.30 1.37
C GLY A 62 6.71 -13.51 -0.14
N ARG A 63 6.63 -14.76 -0.57
CA ARG A 63 6.87 -15.19 -1.96
C ARG A 63 5.76 -16.16 -2.41
N PRO A 64 4.57 -15.63 -2.73
CA PRO A 64 3.44 -16.46 -3.18
C PRO A 64 3.59 -17.06 -4.57
N LYS A 65 4.53 -16.57 -5.40
CA LYS A 65 4.78 -17.01 -6.79
C LYS A 65 3.58 -16.80 -7.74
N GLY A 66 2.88 -15.67 -7.61
CA GLY A 66 1.74 -15.35 -8.48
C GLY A 66 0.45 -16.10 -8.14
N GLU A 67 0.37 -16.70 -6.94
CA GLU A 67 -0.80 -17.43 -6.46
C GLU A 67 -1.36 -16.77 -5.20
N VAL A 68 -2.68 -16.74 -5.06
CA VAL A 68 -3.31 -16.27 -3.82
C VAL A 68 -3.04 -17.29 -2.70
N ARG A 69 -2.45 -16.82 -1.61
CA ARG A 69 -2.18 -17.60 -0.39
C ARG A 69 -2.79 -16.90 0.81
N GLU A 70 -3.73 -17.55 1.47
CA GLU A 70 -4.49 -16.96 2.58
C GLU A 70 -3.57 -16.47 3.71
N GLU A 71 -2.49 -17.21 3.99
CA GLU A 71 -1.48 -16.85 4.99
C GLU A 71 -0.58 -15.67 4.61
N LEU A 72 -0.63 -15.21 3.35
CA LEU A 72 0.14 -14.07 2.83
C LEU A 72 -0.75 -12.88 2.42
N ARG A 73 -2.00 -12.83 2.88
CA ARG A 73 -2.87 -11.67 2.68
C ARG A 73 -2.42 -10.47 3.50
N LEU A 74 -2.65 -9.27 2.97
CA LEU A 74 -2.23 -8.02 3.61
C LEU A 74 -3.26 -7.40 4.55
N ALA A 75 -4.47 -7.99 4.68
CA ALA A 75 -5.49 -7.48 5.60
C ALA A 75 -5.00 -7.29 7.05
N PRO A 76 -4.24 -8.22 7.67
CA PRO A 76 -3.68 -8.01 9.01
C PRO A 76 -2.65 -6.86 9.09
N VAL A 77 -1.89 -6.68 8.00
CA VAL A 77 -0.89 -5.61 7.88
C VAL A 77 -1.57 -4.25 7.75
N ALA A 78 -2.64 -4.16 6.95
CA ALA A 78 -3.46 -2.97 6.79
C ALA A 78 -4.15 -2.58 8.12
N ALA A 79 -4.68 -3.56 8.86
CA ALA A 79 -5.25 -3.33 10.18
C ALA A 79 -4.20 -2.76 11.16
N ARG A 80 -2.98 -3.32 11.18
CA ARG A 80 -1.90 -2.80 12.01
C ARG A 80 -1.48 -1.37 11.59
N LEU A 81 -1.45 -1.09 10.30
CA LEU A 81 -1.19 0.26 9.79
C LEU A 81 -2.27 1.25 10.26
N ALA A 82 -3.55 0.86 10.23
CA ALA A 82 -4.67 1.68 10.70
C ALA A 82 -4.51 2.09 12.17
N GLU A 83 -4.17 1.11 13.03
CA GLU A 83 -3.89 1.35 14.44
C GLU A 83 -2.74 2.35 14.65
N LEU A 84 -1.65 2.20 13.89
CA LEU A 84 -0.46 3.06 13.99
C LEU A 84 -0.70 4.47 13.45
N LEU A 85 -1.52 4.61 12.39
CA LEU A 85 -1.89 5.92 11.84
C LEU A 85 -2.98 6.62 12.66
N GLY A 86 -3.69 5.89 13.52
CA GLY A 86 -4.89 6.40 14.20
C GLY A 86 -6.00 6.78 13.23
N ARG A 87 -6.08 6.10 12.08
CA ARG A 87 -6.96 6.41 10.95
C ARG A 87 -7.46 5.12 10.30
N GLU A 88 -8.61 5.20 9.65
CA GLU A 88 -9.13 4.09 8.85
C GLU A 88 -8.20 3.81 7.66
N VAL A 89 -7.94 2.52 7.41
CA VAL A 89 -7.24 2.02 6.23
C VAL A 89 -8.11 0.96 5.59
N ARG A 90 -8.64 1.25 4.40
CA ARG A 90 -9.49 0.32 3.66
C ARG A 90 -8.62 -0.68 2.89
N ALA A 91 -8.58 -1.93 3.33
CA ALA A 91 -7.91 -3.00 2.60
C ALA A 91 -8.80 -3.55 1.47
N LEU A 92 -8.22 -3.81 0.30
CA LEU A 92 -8.88 -4.51 -0.79
C LEU A 92 -8.46 -5.98 -0.87
N PRO A 93 -9.34 -6.87 -1.34
CA PRO A 93 -9.00 -8.27 -1.61
C PRO A 93 -8.36 -8.47 -2.99
N VAL A 94 -8.15 -7.38 -3.74
CA VAL A 94 -7.62 -7.37 -5.11
C VAL A 94 -6.37 -6.50 -5.22
N VAL A 95 -5.48 -6.87 -6.15
CA VAL A 95 -4.24 -6.14 -6.45
C VAL A 95 -4.52 -4.99 -7.44
N THR A 96 -5.32 -5.25 -8.46
CA THR A 96 -5.60 -4.34 -9.58
C THR A 96 -6.99 -4.63 -10.17
N GLY A 97 -7.37 -3.92 -11.23
CA GLY A 97 -8.61 -4.08 -11.98
C GLY A 97 -9.73 -3.15 -11.52
N PRO A 98 -10.95 -3.33 -12.07
CA PRO A 98 -12.03 -2.35 -11.93
C PRO A 98 -12.42 -2.02 -10.47
N GLU A 99 -12.33 -3.00 -9.57
CA GLU A 99 -12.60 -2.77 -8.13
C GLU A 99 -11.53 -1.87 -7.49
N ALA A 100 -10.25 -2.11 -7.79
CA ALA A 100 -9.14 -1.29 -7.29
C ALA A 100 -9.20 0.13 -7.85
N GLU A 101 -9.48 0.27 -9.16
CA GLU A 101 -9.65 1.56 -9.82
C GLU A 101 -10.82 2.37 -9.23
N ALA A 102 -11.97 1.73 -9.04
CA ALA A 102 -13.15 2.37 -8.46
C ALA A 102 -12.89 2.81 -7.01
N ALA A 103 -12.29 1.95 -6.20
CA ALA A 103 -11.94 2.29 -4.82
C ALA A 103 -10.91 3.42 -4.74
N ALA A 104 -9.87 3.39 -5.58
CA ALA A 104 -8.86 4.44 -5.65
C ALA A 104 -9.41 5.75 -6.22
N GLY A 105 -10.43 5.70 -7.09
CA GLY A 105 -11.13 6.87 -7.63
C GLY A 105 -12.05 7.53 -6.60
N ALA A 106 -12.61 6.75 -5.68
CA ALA A 106 -13.55 7.20 -4.67
C ALA A 106 -12.89 7.80 -3.41
N LEU A 107 -11.57 7.68 -3.25
CA LEU A 107 -10.87 8.21 -2.08
C LEU A 107 -11.11 9.71 -1.90
N ALA A 108 -11.44 10.11 -0.69
CA ALA A 108 -11.45 11.49 -0.22
C ALA A 108 -10.08 11.89 0.35
N PRO A 109 -9.74 13.20 0.40
CA PRO A 109 -8.50 13.68 1.01
C PRO A 109 -8.31 13.14 2.43
N GLY A 110 -7.11 12.61 2.72
CA GLY A 110 -6.79 12.01 4.02
C GLY A 110 -7.20 10.54 4.19
N GLU A 111 -7.89 9.94 3.21
CA GLU A 111 -8.20 8.51 3.23
C GLU A 111 -7.05 7.66 2.69
N VAL A 112 -7.01 6.41 3.17
CA VAL A 112 -5.99 5.42 2.82
C VAL A 112 -6.66 4.15 2.30
N LEU A 113 -6.34 3.79 1.06
CA LEU A 113 -6.61 2.49 0.47
C LEU A 113 -5.34 1.62 0.55
N TYR A 114 -5.49 0.34 0.86
CA TYR A 114 -4.40 -0.62 0.92
C TYR A 114 -4.69 -1.76 -0.04
N LEU A 115 -3.86 -1.91 -1.07
CA LEU A 115 -4.01 -2.96 -2.09
C LEU A 115 -3.62 -4.33 -1.53
N GLU A 116 -4.17 -5.39 -2.11
CA GLU A 116 -3.74 -6.75 -1.77
C GLU A 116 -2.27 -7.00 -2.18
N ASN A 117 -1.68 -8.08 -1.69
CA ASN A 117 -0.30 -8.49 -1.95
C ASN A 117 0.04 -8.47 -3.44
N LEU A 118 0.91 -7.52 -3.85
CA LEU A 118 1.30 -7.33 -5.26
C LEU A 118 1.79 -8.62 -5.92
N ARG A 119 2.46 -9.50 -5.15
CA ARG A 119 2.99 -10.77 -5.66
C ARG A 119 1.93 -11.86 -5.89
N PHE A 120 0.67 -11.62 -5.54
CA PHE A 120 -0.43 -12.47 -6.01
C PHE A 120 -0.68 -12.30 -7.50
N ASP A 121 -0.28 -11.19 -8.10
CA ASP A 121 -0.25 -11.07 -9.55
C ASP A 121 1.11 -11.58 -10.08
N PRO A 122 1.13 -12.61 -10.95
CA PRO A 122 2.39 -13.12 -11.53
C PRO A 122 3.12 -12.09 -12.40
N ARG A 123 2.45 -11.01 -12.79
CA ARG A 123 3.03 -9.91 -13.57
C ARG A 123 3.99 -9.03 -12.75
N GLU A 124 3.83 -8.95 -11.42
CA GLU A 124 4.68 -8.13 -10.52
C GLU A 124 6.16 -8.52 -10.63
N GLU A 125 6.50 -9.81 -10.46
CA GLU A 125 7.91 -10.26 -10.47
C GLU A 125 8.53 -10.27 -11.88
N ARG A 126 7.72 -10.02 -12.91
CA ARG A 126 8.13 -9.96 -14.31
C ARG A 126 8.36 -8.54 -14.81
N ASP A 127 8.11 -7.53 -13.98
CA ASP A 127 8.15 -6.11 -14.36
C ASP A 127 7.29 -5.85 -15.61
N ASP A 128 6.09 -6.44 -15.63
CA ASP A 128 5.21 -6.41 -16.79
C ASP A 128 4.69 -4.97 -17.04
N PRO A 129 4.92 -4.38 -18.22
CA PRO A 129 4.50 -3.00 -18.50
C PRO A 129 2.98 -2.80 -18.46
N ALA A 130 2.17 -3.84 -18.73
CA ALA A 130 0.72 -3.72 -18.67
C ALA A 130 0.23 -3.70 -17.21
N PHE A 131 0.91 -4.42 -16.31
CA PHE A 131 0.64 -4.33 -14.87
C PHE A 131 1.04 -2.98 -14.28
N ALA A 132 2.18 -2.43 -14.71
CA ALA A 132 2.62 -1.10 -14.27
C ALA A 132 1.76 0.06 -14.83
N ALA A 133 1.05 -0.16 -15.94
CA ALA A 133 0.18 0.83 -16.57
C ALA A 133 -1.24 0.86 -15.98
N GLU A 134 -1.68 -0.24 -15.34
CA GLU A 134 -2.90 -0.31 -14.50
C GLU A 134 -2.72 0.47 -13.19
#